data_AF-A0A061RJW1-F1
#
_entry.id   AF-A0A061RJW1-F1
#
_cell.length_a   1.000
_cell.length_b   1.000
_cell.length_c   1.000
_cell.angle_alpha   90.00
_cell.angle_beta   90.00
_cell.angle_gamma   90.00
#
_symmetry.space_group_name_H-M   'P 1'
#
loop_
_entity.id
_entity.type
_entity.pdbx_description
1 polymer ?
#
loop_
_entity_poly.entity_id
_entity_poly.type
_entity_poly.pdbx_seq_one_letter_code
_entity_poly.pdbx_strand_id
1 'polypeptide(L)'
;MVDVIVTTAGGVEEDLIKCLGKTYLGDFSLKGSDLRKRGLNRIGNLLVPNDNYCKFEDWIVPILDAMLEEQIEQGTNWTPSKIIKRLGQEIDNEESVYYWAAKNDIPVFCPGLTDGSIGDMMYFHTYRNPGLKVDIVEDIRLMNDQAIKCPPPLKTGAIILGGGLPKHHVCNANLMRNGADFAVYINTAQEFDGSDSGAKPDEAVSWGKIRPDARPVKVCADASIIFPLLVSQTFAKHWEPKR
;
A
#
# COMPACT_ATOMS: atom_id res chain seq x y z
N MET A 1 -11.00 9.76 -6.01
CA MET A 1 -12.18 9.37 -5.19
C MET A 1 -11.77 8.83 -3.81
N VAL A 2 -10.46 8.75 -3.52
CA VAL A 2 -9.90 8.49 -2.19
C VAL A 2 -8.83 9.55 -1.94
N ASP A 3 -8.55 9.85 -0.68
CA ASP A 3 -7.63 10.93 -0.30
C ASP A 3 -6.29 10.41 0.25
N VAL A 4 -6.24 9.16 0.72
CA VAL A 4 -5.05 8.53 1.30
C VAL A 4 -5.04 7.04 0.95
N ILE A 5 -3.86 6.50 0.63
CA ILE A 5 -3.63 5.06 0.45
C ILE A 5 -2.63 4.58 1.49
N VAL A 6 -2.86 3.39 2.05
CA VAL A 6 -1.87 2.70 2.88
C VAL A 6 -1.75 1.26 2.38
N THR A 7 -0.52 0.80 2.19
CA THR A 7 -0.23 -0.56 1.71
C THR A 7 1.09 -1.08 2.29
N THR A 8 1.47 -2.30 1.93
CA THR A 8 2.81 -2.88 2.21
C THR A 8 3.71 -2.79 0.97
N ALA A 9 5.01 -3.08 1.12
CA ALA A 9 5.98 -2.96 0.03
C ALA A 9 5.58 -3.78 -1.20
N GLY A 10 5.13 -5.02 -1.01
CA GLY A 10 4.60 -5.87 -2.09
C GLY A 10 3.45 -5.21 -2.89
N GLY A 11 2.59 -4.43 -2.22
CA GLY A 11 1.54 -3.67 -2.92
C GLY A 11 2.09 -2.53 -3.77
N VAL A 12 3.21 -1.94 -3.35
CA VAL A 12 3.91 -0.90 -4.11
C VAL A 12 4.63 -1.49 -5.32
N GLU A 13 5.52 -2.44 -5.08
CA GLU A 13 6.42 -2.95 -6.11
C GLU A 13 5.68 -3.73 -7.21
N GLU A 14 4.66 -4.52 -6.88
CA GLU A 14 3.93 -5.32 -7.88
C GLU A 14 3.10 -4.47 -8.86
N ASP A 15 2.70 -3.24 -8.49
CA ASP A 15 2.06 -2.29 -9.41
C ASP A 15 3.08 -1.76 -10.43
N LEU A 16 4.25 -1.34 -9.95
CA LEU A 16 5.34 -0.83 -10.78
C LEU A 16 5.90 -1.93 -11.69
N ILE A 17 6.14 -3.13 -11.13
CA ILE A 17 6.64 -4.29 -11.86
C ILE A 17 5.68 -4.70 -12.99
N LYS A 18 4.37 -4.56 -12.80
CA LYS A 18 3.38 -4.85 -13.85
C LYS A 18 3.48 -3.93 -15.06
N CYS A 19 4.04 -2.74 -14.91
CA CYS A 19 4.35 -1.85 -16.02
C CYS A 19 5.57 -2.33 -16.84
N LEU A 20 6.44 -3.16 -16.24
CA LEU A 20 7.69 -3.65 -16.84
C LEU A 20 7.58 -5.10 -17.34
N GLY A 21 6.63 -5.87 -16.81
CA GLY A 21 6.44 -7.29 -17.12
C GLY A 21 5.06 -7.79 -16.72
N LYS A 22 4.70 -8.99 -17.16
CA LYS A 22 3.36 -9.56 -16.91
C LYS A 22 3.37 -10.52 -15.73
N THR A 23 2.28 -10.51 -14.97
CA THR A 23 1.90 -11.57 -14.03
C THR A 23 0.93 -12.52 -14.74
N TYR A 24 1.06 -13.82 -14.48
CA TYR A 24 0.25 -14.84 -15.15
C TYR A 24 -0.61 -15.60 -14.15
N LEU A 25 -1.74 -16.13 -14.63
CA LEU A 25 -2.52 -17.10 -13.89
C LEU A 25 -1.76 -18.43 -13.80
N GLY A 26 -1.77 -19.02 -12.63
CA GLY A 26 -1.24 -20.35 -12.33
C GLY A 26 -2.21 -21.12 -11.43
N ASP A 27 -1.67 -21.92 -10.52
CA ASP A 27 -2.45 -22.76 -9.63
C ASP A 27 -1.77 -22.85 -8.25
N PHE A 28 -2.56 -22.93 -7.18
CA PHE A 28 -2.08 -23.03 -5.81
C PHE A 28 -1.21 -24.28 -5.56
N SER A 29 -1.48 -25.36 -6.30
CA SER A 29 -0.83 -26.67 -6.15
C SER A 29 0.50 -26.81 -6.88
N LEU A 30 0.92 -25.80 -7.66
CA LEU A 30 2.21 -25.83 -8.36
C LEU A 30 3.38 -25.98 -7.38
N LYS A 31 4.20 -27.01 -7.61
CA LYS A 31 5.34 -27.36 -6.75
C LYS A 31 6.42 -26.28 -6.77
N GLY A 32 6.74 -25.75 -5.60
CA GLY A 32 7.74 -24.68 -5.46
C GLY A 32 9.12 -25.04 -5.99
N SER A 33 9.56 -26.29 -5.83
CA SER A 33 10.86 -26.75 -6.35
C SER A 33 10.98 -26.68 -7.87
N ASP A 34 9.88 -26.95 -8.58
CA ASP A 34 9.87 -26.95 -10.04
C ASP A 34 9.77 -25.53 -10.58
N LEU A 35 8.98 -24.68 -9.89
CA LEU A 35 8.90 -23.24 -10.18
C LEU A 35 10.26 -22.56 -9.99
N ARG A 36 10.97 -22.85 -8.90
CA ARG A 36 12.30 -22.26 -8.62
C ARG A 36 13.32 -22.63 -9.69
N LYS A 37 13.36 -23.88 -10.15
CA LYS A 37 14.24 -24.33 -11.25
C LYS A 37 13.98 -23.59 -12.56
N ARG A 38 12.75 -23.10 -12.75
CA ARG A 38 12.30 -22.37 -13.94
C ARG A 38 12.35 -20.85 -13.76
N GLY A 39 12.81 -20.34 -12.61
CA GLY A 39 12.84 -18.91 -12.31
C GLY A 39 11.44 -18.29 -12.23
N LEU A 40 10.46 -19.02 -11.68
CA LEU A 40 9.09 -18.54 -11.48
C LEU A 40 8.79 -18.41 -9.98
N ASN A 41 8.26 -17.26 -9.57
CA ASN A 41 7.78 -17.01 -8.21
C ASN A 41 6.26 -17.17 -8.16
N ARG A 42 5.73 -17.80 -7.12
CA ARG A 42 4.29 -18.03 -6.95
C ARG A 42 3.70 -17.13 -5.88
N ILE A 43 2.62 -16.43 -6.21
CA ILE A 43 1.81 -15.61 -5.30
C ILE A 43 0.39 -16.19 -5.30
N GLY A 44 0.07 -17.08 -4.36
CA GLY A 44 -1.20 -17.80 -4.38
C GLY A 44 -1.34 -18.68 -5.63
N ASN A 45 -2.28 -18.32 -6.50
CA ASN A 45 -2.50 -18.91 -7.83
C ASN A 45 -1.97 -18.02 -8.98
N LEU A 46 -1.08 -17.09 -8.70
CA LEU A 46 -0.42 -16.25 -9.70
C LEU A 46 1.06 -16.63 -9.82
N LEU A 47 1.64 -16.34 -10.99
CA LEU A 47 3.05 -16.56 -11.30
C LEU A 47 3.70 -15.27 -11.80
N VAL A 48 4.85 -14.93 -11.23
CA VAL A 48 5.69 -13.80 -11.62
C VAL A 48 7.06 -14.34 -12.05
N PRO A 49 7.47 -14.16 -13.33
CA PRO A 49 8.81 -14.52 -13.77
C PRO A 49 9.90 -13.70 -13.05
N ASN A 50 11.03 -14.31 -12.71
CA ASN A 50 12.19 -13.62 -12.12
C ASN A 50 12.68 -12.46 -13.00
N ASP A 51 12.58 -12.60 -14.33
CA ASP A 51 12.92 -11.57 -15.30
C ASP A 51 12.20 -10.23 -15.03
N ASN A 52 11.00 -10.27 -14.46
CA ASN A 52 10.28 -9.06 -14.07
C ASN A 52 11.04 -8.29 -12.97
N TYR A 53 11.65 -8.99 -12.00
CA TYR A 53 12.43 -8.37 -10.93
C TYR A 53 13.82 -7.92 -11.41
N CYS A 54 14.40 -8.58 -12.41
CA CYS A 54 15.62 -8.08 -13.07
C CYS A 54 15.35 -6.74 -13.80
N LYS A 55 14.24 -6.65 -14.53
CA LYS A 55 13.81 -5.38 -15.16
C LYS A 55 13.52 -4.30 -14.12
N PHE A 56 12.95 -4.69 -12.99
CA PHE A 56 12.71 -3.77 -11.88
C PHE A 56 14.02 -3.25 -11.28
N GLU A 57 15.02 -4.10 -11.09
CA GLU A 57 16.38 -3.69 -10.68
C GLU A 57 16.95 -2.65 -11.66
N ASP A 58 16.94 -2.95 -12.96
CA ASP A 58 17.45 -2.06 -14.00
C ASP A 58 16.74 -0.69 -14.00
N TRP A 59 15.45 -0.67 -13.66
CA TRP A 59 14.65 0.56 -13.60
C TRP A 59 14.83 1.35 -12.31
N ILE A 60 14.82 0.70 -11.14
CA ILE A 60 14.80 1.40 -9.84
C ILE A 60 16.19 1.85 -9.38
N VAL A 61 17.27 1.15 -9.76
CA VAL A 61 18.62 1.48 -9.29
C VAL A 61 19.06 2.90 -9.68
N PRO A 62 18.90 3.35 -10.94
CA PRO A 62 19.21 4.73 -11.31
C PRO A 62 18.39 5.78 -10.53
N ILE A 63 17.17 5.44 -10.13
CA ILE A 63 16.32 6.32 -9.32
C ILE A 63 16.86 6.40 -7.89
N LEU A 64 17.32 5.28 -7.31
CA LEU A 64 17.97 5.26 -6.00
C LEU A 64 19.26 6.07 -5.98
N ASP A 65 20.04 6.03 -7.06
CA ASP A 65 21.25 6.85 -7.23
C ASP A 65 20.89 8.35 -7.18
N ALA A 66 19.89 8.78 -7.96
CA ALA A 66 19.41 10.17 -7.96
C ALA A 66 18.83 10.59 -6.60
N MET A 67 18.08 9.70 -5.94
CA MET A 67 17.56 9.96 -4.59
C MET A 67 18.68 10.17 -3.58
N LEU A 68 19.76 9.39 -3.66
CA LEU A 68 20.92 9.57 -2.78
C LEU A 68 21.61 10.92 -3.03
N GLU A 69 21.80 11.29 -4.30
CA GLU A 69 22.36 12.59 -4.69
C GLU A 69 21.50 13.74 -4.13
N GLU A 70 20.18 13.70 -4.34
CA GLU A 70 19.24 14.68 -3.78
C GLU A 70 19.29 14.75 -2.25
N GLN A 71 19.45 13.61 -1.57
CA GLN A 71 19.60 13.56 -0.12
C GLN A 71 20.90 14.24 0.35
N ILE A 72 22.00 14.05 -0.38
CA ILE A 72 23.32 14.60 -0.03
C ILE A 72 23.40 16.09 -0.36
N GLU A 73 22.97 16.47 -1.56
CA GLU A 73 23.17 17.82 -2.08
C GLU A 73 22.09 18.80 -1.64
N GLN A 74 20.84 18.34 -1.58
CA GLN A 74 19.68 19.19 -1.30
C GLN A 74 19.15 19.00 0.13
N GLY A 75 19.66 17.99 0.85
CA GLY A 75 19.20 17.66 2.20
C GLY A 75 17.79 17.06 2.23
N THR A 76 17.35 16.43 1.13
CA THR A 76 16.03 15.80 1.03
C THR A 76 15.89 14.67 2.05
N ASN A 77 14.97 14.81 3.02
CA ASN A 77 14.63 13.72 3.93
C ASN A 77 13.63 12.77 3.27
N TRP A 78 14.10 11.63 2.77
CA TRP A 78 13.23 10.65 2.14
C TRP A 78 12.36 9.92 3.16
N THR A 79 11.08 9.81 2.86
CA THR A 79 10.11 8.99 3.60
C THR A 79 9.47 7.99 2.64
N PRO A 80 8.85 6.90 3.11
CA PRO A 80 8.17 5.96 2.22
C PRO A 80 7.17 6.65 1.27
N SER A 81 6.35 7.58 1.76
CA SER A 81 5.39 8.28 0.89
C SER A 81 6.05 9.17 -0.17
N LYS A 82 7.15 9.86 0.15
CA LYS A 82 7.92 10.65 -0.84
C LYS A 82 8.55 9.74 -1.90
N ILE A 83 9.10 8.60 -1.49
CA ILE A 83 9.68 7.61 -2.40
C ILE A 83 8.61 7.07 -3.32
N ILE A 84 7.46 6.63 -2.80
CA ILE A 84 6.37 6.07 -3.63
C ILE A 84 5.83 7.12 -4.61
N LYS A 85 5.71 8.39 -4.17
CA LYS A 85 5.34 9.49 -5.08
C LYS A 85 6.36 9.67 -6.20
N ARG A 86 7.66 9.64 -5.88
CA ARG A 86 8.75 9.70 -6.87
C ARG A 86 8.67 8.53 -7.85
N LEU A 87 8.54 7.30 -7.36
CA LEU A 87 8.41 6.11 -8.20
C LEU A 87 7.18 6.16 -9.12
N GLY A 88 6.06 6.70 -8.64
CA GLY A 88 4.86 6.94 -9.45
C GLY A 88 5.07 7.99 -10.55
N GLN A 89 5.92 9.00 -10.32
CA GLN A 89 6.29 9.97 -11.35
C GLN A 89 7.24 9.36 -12.38
N GLU A 90 8.21 8.55 -11.94
CA GLU A 90 9.23 7.93 -12.81
C GLU A 90 8.67 6.79 -13.68
N ILE A 91 7.64 6.08 -13.22
CA ILE A 91 7.06 4.98 -14.02
C ILE A 91 6.27 5.49 -15.22
N ASP A 92 5.76 6.73 -15.15
CA ASP A 92 5.02 7.47 -16.20
C ASP A 92 4.06 6.60 -17.03
N ASN A 93 3.30 5.74 -16.37
CA ASN A 93 2.40 4.78 -17.01
C ASN A 93 0.99 4.88 -16.41
N GLU A 94 -0.01 5.18 -17.25
CA GLU A 94 -1.42 5.33 -16.83
C GLU A 94 -2.05 4.03 -16.32
N GLU A 95 -1.43 2.86 -16.50
CA GLU A 95 -1.87 1.61 -15.90
C GLU A 95 -1.46 1.48 -14.41
N SER A 96 -0.51 2.29 -13.94
CA SER A 96 -0.03 2.27 -12.54
C SER A 96 -0.97 3.04 -11.60
N VAL A 97 -1.28 2.44 -10.45
CA VAL A 97 -1.97 3.13 -9.35
C VAL A 97 -1.13 4.29 -8.83
N TYR A 98 0.19 4.12 -8.74
CA TYR A 98 1.09 5.13 -8.16
C TYR A 98 1.36 6.30 -9.08
N TYR A 99 1.31 6.08 -10.40
CA TYR A 99 1.21 7.18 -11.36
C TYR A 99 0.01 8.09 -11.06
N TRP A 100 -1.19 7.50 -10.93
CA TRP A 100 -2.39 8.27 -10.63
C TRP A 100 -2.40 8.88 -9.24
N ALA A 101 -1.80 8.20 -8.25
CA ALA A 101 -1.63 8.74 -6.91
C ALA A 101 -0.75 10.00 -6.95
N ALA A 102 0.40 9.94 -7.62
CA ALA A 102 1.28 11.10 -7.78
C ALA A 102 0.61 12.24 -8.56
N LYS A 103 -0.07 11.94 -9.67
CA LYS A 103 -0.76 12.91 -10.53
C LYS A 103 -1.93 13.61 -9.83
N ASN A 104 -2.59 12.96 -8.87
CA ASN A 104 -3.69 13.52 -8.11
C ASN A 104 -3.30 13.96 -6.69
N ASP A 105 -2.01 13.98 -6.36
CA ASP A 105 -1.47 14.33 -5.04
C ASP A 105 -2.09 13.51 -3.89
N ILE A 106 -2.32 12.21 -4.13
CA ILE A 106 -2.80 11.25 -3.13
C ILE A 106 -1.58 10.63 -2.45
N PRO A 107 -1.33 10.90 -1.15
CA PRO A 107 -0.22 10.28 -0.43
C PRO A 107 -0.44 8.78 -0.25
N VAL A 108 0.64 8.02 -0.40
CA VAL A 108 0.69 6.58 -0.20
C VAL A 108 1.64 6.28 0.95
N PHE A 109 1.14 5.72 2.05
CA PHE A 109 1.97 5.36 3.19
C PHE A 109 2.30 3.87 3.18
N CYS A 110 3.56 3.54 3.46
CA CYS A 110 4.05 2.18 3.58
C CYS A 110 5.16 2.10 4.63
N PRO A 111 4.83 1.97 5.92
CA PRO A 111 5.84 1.98 6.98
C PRO A 111 6.86 0.84 6.86
N GLY A 112 6.45 -0.30 6.28
CA GLY A 112 7.31 -1.44 5.98
C GLY A 112 7.80 -1.46 4.54
N LEU A 113 8.28 -0.33 3.99
CA LEU A 113 8.72 -0.23 2.59
C LEU A 113 9.87 -1.18 2.23
N THR A 114 10.70 -1.54 3.19
CA THR A 114 11.85 -2.44 3.00
C THR A 114 11.49 -3.93 2.99
N ASP A 115 10.22 -4.29 3.23
CA ASP A 115 9.77 -5.69 3.32
C ASP A 115 9.33 -6.23 1.94
N GLY A 116 10.24 -6.25 0.98
CA GLY A 116 9.97 -6.65 -0.41
C GLY A 116 11.16 -6.44 -1.34
N SER A 117 10.92 -6.61 -2.64
CA SER A 117 11.91 -6.37 -3.70
C SER A 117 12.48 -4.95 -3.66
N ILE A 118 11.70 -3.92 -3.31
CA ILE A 118 12.24 -2.57 -3.09
C ILE A 118 13.34 -2.57 -2.01
N GLY A 119 13.13 -3.32 -0.93
CA GLY A 119 14.12 -3.50 0.13
C GLY A 119 15.38 -4.19 -0.35
N ASP A 120 15.25 -5.23 -1.18
CA ASP A 120 16.40 -5.90 -1.81
C ASP A 120 17.22 -4.93 -2.66
N MET A 121 16.55 -4.08 -3.45
CA MET A 121 17.22 -3.07 -4.29
C MET A 121 17.91 -2.01 -3.46
N MET A 122 17.28 -1.52 -2.39
CA MET A 122 17.92 -0.61 -1.44
C MET A 122 19.14 -1.27 -0.78
N TYR A 123 19.04 -2.54 -0.39
CA TYR A 123 20.14 -3.31 0.20
C TYR A 123 21.33 -3.41 -0.76
N PHE A 124 21.12 -3.86 -2.00
CA PHE A 124 22.20 -3.95 -2.99
C PHE A 124 22.80 -2.59 -3.33
N HIS A 125 21.95 -1.56 -3.45
CA HIS A 125 22.38 -0.18 -3.68
C HIS A 125 23.33 0.29 -2.56
N THR A 126 23.11 -0.06 -1.29
CA THR A 126 24.00 0.38 -0.19
C THR A 126 25.45 -0.10 -0.31
N TYR A 127 25.72 -1.21 -1.00
CA TYR A 127 27.10 -1.68 -1.22
C TYR A 127 27.79 -0.94 -2.37
N ARG A 128 27.02 -0.40 -3.32
CA ARG A 128 27.55 0.38 -4.44
C ARG A 128 27.68 1.85 -4.06
N ASN A 129 26.59 2.42 -3.52
CA ASN A 129 26.42 3.82 -3.15
C ASN A 129 25.82 3.92 -1.74
N PRO A 130 26.65 3.87 -0.68
CA PRO A 130 26.18 3.86 0.71
C PRO A 130 25.61 5.22 1.12
N GLY A 131 24.59 5.19 1.99
CA GLY A 131 24.15 6.38 2.73
C GLY A 131 22.69 6.80 2.55
N LEU A 132 21.93 6.18 1.64
CA LEU A 132 20.50 6.44 1.50
C LEU A 132 19.78 6.11 2.81
N LYS A 133 18.97 7.04 3.32
CA LYS A 133 18.20 6.87 4.56
C LYS A 133 16.74 7.12 4.27
N VAL A 134 15.89 6.37 4.95
CA VAL A 134 14.43 6.49 4.81
C VAL A 134 13.84 6.68 6.20
N ASP A 135 13.22 7.84 6.42
CA ASP A 135 12.64 8.24 7.69
C ASP A 135 11.15 7.87 7.75
N ILE A 136 10.81 6.95 8.66
CA ILE A 136 9.44 6.54 8.94
C ILE A 136 8.75 7.46 9.96
N VAL A 137 9.51 8.27 10.72
CA VAL A 137 8.98 9.16 11.76
C VAL A 137 8.31 10.38 11.14
N GLU A 138 8.91 10.98 10.11
CA GLU A 138 8.24 12.00 9.31
C GLU A 138 6.95 11.42 8.67
N ASP A 139 7.00 10.19 8.15
CA ASP A 139 5.87 9.57 7.45
C ASP A 139 4.67 9.30 8.37
N ILE A 140 4.88 8.79 9.59
CA ILE A 140 3.79 8.60 10.55
C ILE A 140 3.17 9.93 10.98
N ARG A 141 3.96 11.00 11.08
CA ARG A 141 3.42 12.34 11.34
C ARG A 141 2.54 12.80 10.19
N LEU A 142 2.99 12.64 8.94
CA LEU A 142 2.20 12.97 7.76
C LEU A 142 0.88 12.18 7.72
N MET A 143 0.91 10.88 8.01
CA MET A 143 -0.29 10.04 8.06
C MET A 143 -1.27 10.48 9.15
N ASN A 144 -0.78 10.71 10.38
CA ASN A 144 -1.64 11.15 11.49
C ASN A 144 -2.22 12.55 11.23
N ASP A 145 -1.44 13.44 10.62
CA ASP A 145 -1.88 14.77 10.20
C ASP A 145 -3.06 14.70 9.22
N GLN A 146 -3.12 13.71 8.31
CA GLN A 146 -4.27 13.54 7.41
C GLN A 146 -5.57 13.36 8.19
N ALA A 147 -5.56 12.55 9.26
CA ALA A 147 -6.73 12.32 10.09
C ALA A 147 -7.07 13.55 10.96
N ILE A 148 -6.08 14.14 11.63
CA ILE A 148 -6.28 15.28 12.53
C ILE A 148 -6.80 16.52 11.77
N LYS A 149 -6.32 16.73 10.54
CA LYS A 149 -6.75 17.84 9.67
C LYS A 149 -8.15 17.66 9.07
N CYS A 150 -8.88 16.61 9.48
CA CYS A 150 -10.31 16.44 9.22
C CYS A 150 -11.16 16.63 10.51
N PRO A 151 -11.17 17.84 11.13
CA PRO A 151 -11.99 18.10 12.31
C PRO A 151 -13.48 18.20 11.93
N PRO A 152 -14.40 18.04 12.90
CA PRO A 152 -15.82 18.31 12.67
C PRO A 152 -16.05 19.69 12.02
N PRO A 153 -16.95 19.80 11.03
CA PRO A 153 -17.94 18.82 10.57
C PRO A 153 -17.43 17.78 9.56
N LEU A 154 -16.15 17.81 9.17
CA LEU A 154 -15.57 16.84 8.25
C LEU A 154 -15.55 15.44 8.87
N LYS A 155 -15.61 14.43 8.00
CA LYS A 155 -15.76 13.03 8.35
C LYS A 155 -14.64 12.22 7.73
N THR A 156 -14.18 11.19 8.41
CA THR A 156 -13.24 10.21 7.84
C THR A 156 -13.95 8.88 7.62
N GLY A 157 -13.67 8.25 6.49
CA GLY A 157 -14.13 6.91 6.15
C GLY A 157 -12.95 6.00 5.85
N ALA A 158 -12.98 4.78 6.36
CA ALA A 158 -11.96 3.76 6.08
C ALA A 158 -12.56 2.60 5.28
N ILE A 159 -11.98 2.30 4.11
CA ILE A 159 -12.24 1.08 3.36
C ILE A 159 -10.95 0.25 3.41
N ILE A 160 -11.00 -0.88 4.10
CA ILE A 160 -9.83 -1.72 4.37
C ILE A 160 -10.04 -3.08 3.72
N LEU A 161 -9.18 -3.40 2.75
CA LEU A 161 -9.14 -4.69 2.07
C LEU A 161 -7.99 -5.51 2.67
N GLY A 162 -8.30 -6.60 3.37
CA GLY A 162 -7.33 -7.40 4.10
C GLY A 162 -7.13 -6.96 5.56
N GLY A 163 -5.91 -7.15 6.07
CA GLY A 163 -5.55 -6.94 7.47
C GLY A 163 -4.13 -6.39 7.62
N GLY A 164 -3.44 -6.79 8.68
CA GLY A 164 -2.02 -6.50 8.89
C GLY A 164 -1.69 -5.01 9.07
N LEU A 165 -0.49 -4.63 8.64
CA LEU A 165 0.04 -3.27 8.81
C LEU A 165 -0.89 -2.19 8.23
N PRO A 166 -1.45 -2.30 7.00
CA PRO A 166 -2.33 -1.26 6.46
C PRO A 166 -3.59 -1.04 7.30
N LYS A 167 -4.25 -2.13 7.73
CA LYS A 167 -5.43 -2.05 8.60
C LYS A 167 -5.10 -1.28 9.88
N HIS A 168 -4.07 -1.73 10.59
CA HIS A 168 -3.71 -1.14 11.88
C HIS A 168 -3.30 0.33 11.72
N HIS A 169 -2.50 0.65 10.70
CA HIS A 169 -1.96 2.00 10.49
C HIS A 169 -3.05 3.03 10.16
N VAL A 170 -4.03 2.68 9.29
CA VAL A 170 -5.20 3.54 9.01
C VAL A 170 -6.06 3.75 10.25
N CYS A 171 -6.32 2.68 11.01
CA CYS A 171 -7.12 2.76 12.23
C CYS A 171 -6.42 3.60 13.30
N ASN A 172 -5.11 3.46 13.45
CA ASN A 172 -4.32 4.19 14.43
C ASN A 172 -4.20 5.69 14.10
N ALA A 173 -4.17 6.07 12.83
CA ALA A 173 -4.26 7.48 12.45
C ALA A 173 -5.61 8.08 12.86
N ASN A 174 -6.70 7.34 12.66
CA ASN A 174 -8.05 7.78 13.03
C ASN A 174 -8.27 7.84 14.55
N LEU A 175 -7.51 7.09 15.36
CA LEU A 175 -7.49 7.28 16.81
C LEU A 175 -7.18 8.73 17.21
N MET A 176 -6.29 9.40 16.48
CA MET A 176 -5.85 10.76 16.78
C MET A 176 -6.97 11.81 16.65
N ARG A 177 -8.08 11.46 16.00
CA ARG A 177 -9.29 12.28 15.90
C ARG A 177 -10.49 11.69 16.65
N ASN A 178 -10.25 10.78 17.60
CA ASN A 178 -11.27 10.03 18.35
C ASN A 178 -12.15 9.12 17.47
N GLY A 179 -11.57 8.55 16.43
CA GLY A 179 -12.13 7.46 15.64
C GLY A 179 -12.65 7.87 14.27
N ALA A 180 -12.69 6.90 13.36
CA ALA A 180 -13.31 7.07 12.04
C ALA A 180 -14.85 7.10 12.13
N ASP A 181 -15.48 7.93 11.31
CA ASP A 181 -16.95 8.06 11.26
C ASP A 181 -17.61 6.92 10.48
N PHE A 182 -16.91 6.39 9.47
CA PHE A 182 -17.35 5.25 8.66
C PHE A 182 -16.22 4.23 8.53
N ALA A 183 -16.56 2.94 8.57
CA ALA A 183 -15.58 1.88 8.37
C ALA A 183 -16.19 0.66 7.67
N VAL A 184 -15.52 0.17 6.63
CA VAL A 184 -15.85 -1.06 5.90
C VAL A 184 -14.60 -1.92 5.81
N TYR A 185 -14.66 -3.13 6.39
CA TYR A 185 -13.59 -4.12 6.32
C TYR A 185 -14.02 -5.25 5.38
N ILE A 186 -13.14 -5.66 4.47
CA ILE A 186 -13.31 -6.85 3.63
C ILE A 186 -12.07 -7.71 3.82
N ASN A 187 -12.18 -8.80 4.58
CA ASN A 187 -11.06 -9.70 4.82
C ASN A 187 -11.51 -11.11 5.19
N THR A 188 -10.56 -12.04 5.19
CA THR A 188 -10.78 -13.48 5.47
C THR A 188 -10.37 -13.89 6.89
N ALA A 189 -9.74 -12.99 7.64
CA ALA A 189 -9.17 -13.26 8.96
C ALA A 189 -10.24 -13.41 10.05
N GLN A 190 -9.94 -14.25 11.05
CA GLN A 190 -10.86 -14.68 12.10
C GLN A 190 -10.38 -14.22 13.49
N GLU A 191 -11.30 -13.96 14.40
CA GLU A 191 -11.00 -13.34 15.71
C GLU A 191 -10.34 -14.29 16.73
N PHE A 192 -10.45 -15.61 16.55
CA PHE A 192 -10.11 -16.60 17.59
C PHE A 192 -8.61 -16.66 17.93
N ASP A 193 -7.74 -16.17 17.06
CA ASP A 193 -6.29 -16.14 17.27
C ASP A 193 -5.80 -14.86 17.97
N GLY A 194 -6.71 -13.92 18.27
CA GLY A 194 -6.39 -12.64 18.90
C GLY A 194 -5.62 -11.68 17.99
N SER A 195 -5.60 -11.90 16.67
CA SER A 195 -4.91 -11.03 15.72
C SER A 195 -5.68 -9.73 15.44
N ASP A 196 -4.96 -8.61 15.30
CA ASP A 196 -5.57 -7.36 14.81
C ASP A 196 -6.24 -7.57 13.44
N SER A 197 -5.63 -8.38 12.55
CA SER A 197 -6.20 -8.72 11.24
C SER A 197 -7.61 -9.32 11.35
N GLY A 198 -7.81 -10.23 12.31
CA GLY A 198 -9.05 -10.97 12.51
C GLY A 198 -10.11 -10.23 13.32
N ALA A 199 -9.71 -9.23 14.11
CA ALA A 199 -10.58 -8.46 14.98
C ALA A 199 -11.82 -7.91 14.27
N LYS A 200 -12.97 -7.96 14.96
CA LYS A 200 -14.20 -7.30 14.51
C LYS A 200 -14.04 -5.77 14.62
N PRO A 201 -14.78 -4.97 13.83
CA PRO A 201 -14.72 -3.52 13.96
C PRO A 201 -15.09 -3.00 15.37
N ASP A 202 -15.92 -3.74 16.11
CA ASP A 202 -16.29 -3.40 17.48
C ASP A 202 -15.09 -3.38 18.45
N GLU A 203 -14.07 -4.22 18.21
CA GLU A 203 -12.81 -4.11 18.96
C GLU A 203 -12.13 -2.76 18.69
N ALA A 204 -12.11 -2.30 17.44
CA ALA A 204 -11.54 -0.98 17.12
C ALA A 204 -12.32 0.19 17.76
N VAL A 205 -13.61 0.00 18.07
CA VAL A 205 -14.41 0.97 18.85
C VAL A 205 -13.89 1.05 20.29
N SER A 206 -13.54 -0.07 20.93
CA SER A 206 -13.02 -0.06 22.31
C SER A 206 -11.73 0.74 22.46
N TRP A 207 -10.93 0.81 21.39
CA TRP A 207 -9.70 1.61 21.34
C TRP A 207 -9.92 3.09 20.98
N GLY A 208 -11.11 3.47 20.54
CA GLY A 208 -11.37 4.81 19.97
C GLY A 208 -10.81 4.99 18.55
N LYS A 209 -10.45 3.90 17.86
CA LYS A 209 -10.01 3.92 16.44
C LYS A 209 -11.20 4.06 15.49
N ILE A 210 -12.38 3.61 15.92
CA ILE A 210 -13.69 3.86 15.28
C ILE A 210 -14.58 4.55 16.33
N ARG A 211 -15.43 5.47 15.88
CA ARG A 211 -16.33 6.19 16.80
C ARG A 211 -17.41 5.27 17.40
N PRO A 212 -17.85 5.49 18.65
CA PRO A 212 -18.96 4.72 19.24
C PRO A 212 -20.30 4.86 18.51
N ASP A 213 -20.53 5.97 17.82
CA ASP A 213 -21.76 6.24 17.05
C ASP A 213 -21.67 5.79 15.57
N ALA A 214 -20.53 5.23 15.16
CA ALA A 214 -20.36 4.70 13.81
C ALA A 214 -21.16 3.40 13.61
N ARG A 215 -21.39 3.05 12.34
CA ARG A 215 -22.01 1.77 11.94
C ARG A 215 -21.03 0.96 11.09
N PRO A 216 -19.95 0.42 11.69
CA PRO A 216 -18.93 -0.25 10.92
C PRO A 216 -19.40 -1.62 10.40
N VAL A 217 -18.92 -2.00 9.22
CA VAL A 217 -19.29 -3.26 8.56
C VAL A 217 -18.05 -4.10 8.29
N LYS A 218 -18.10 -5.40 8.59
CA LYS A 218 -17.10 -6.39 8.17
C LYS A 218 -17.75 -7.42 7.25
N VAL A 219 -17.19 -7.60 6.06
CA VAL A 219 -17.55 -8.66 5.12
C VAL A 219 -16.46 -9.72 5.15
N CYS A 220 -16.79 -10.91 5.65
CA CYS A 220 -15.87 -12.04 5.72
C CYS A 220 -15.78 -12.77 4.37
N ALA A 221 -14.95 -12.26 3.46
CA ALA A 221 -14.81 -12.79 2.10
C ALA A 221 -13.47 -12.39 1.46
N ASP A 222 -13.13 -13.04 0.35
CA ASP A 222 -12.00 -12.65 -0.50
C ASP A 222 -12.31 -11.32 -1.23
N ALA A 223 -11.40 -10.34 -1.09
CA ALA A 223 -11.56 -9.02 -1.68
C ALA A 223 -11.58 -9.04 -3.21
N SER A 224 -10.93 -10.02 -3.86
CA SER A 224 -10.96 -10.18 -5.32
C SER A 224 -12.37 -10.43 -5.87
N ILE A 225 -13.26 -10.99 -5.06
CA ILE A 225 -14.66 -11.25 -5.40
C ILE A 225 -15.53 -10.03 -5.05
N ILE A 226 -15.40 -9.53 -3.83
CA ILE A 226 -16.33 -8.52 -3.29
C ILE A 226 -16.01 -7.11 -3.76
N PHE A 227 -14.72 -6.74 -3.86
CA PHE A 227 -14.34 -5.36 -4.09
C PHE A 227 -14.78 -4.83 -5.48
N PRO A 228 -14.66 -5.59 -6.58
CA PRO A 228 -15.19 -5.15 -7.87
C PRO A 228 -16.70 -4.90 -7.84
N LEU A 229 -17.47 -5.75 -7.13
CA LEU A 229 -18.90 -5.57 -6.95
C LEU A 229 -19.20 -4.31 -6.13
N LEU A 230 -18.47 -4.08 -5.03
CA LEU A 230 -18.60 -2.87 -4.22
C LEU A 230 -18.34 -1.60 -5.05
N VAL A 231 -17.25 -1.58 -5.81
CA VAL A 231 -16.89 -0.46 -6.71
C VAL A 231 -18.01 -0.22 -7.73
N SER A 232 -18.55 -1.27 -8.34
CA SER A 232 -19.66 -1.16 -9.32
C SER A 232 -20.92 -0.52 -8.73
N GLN A 233 -21.17 -0.72 -7.43
CA GLN A 233 -22.38 -0.23 -6.78
C GLN A 233 -22.18 1.09 -6.03
N THR A 234 -20.94 1.56 -5.89
CA THR A 234 -20.57 2.79 -5.18
C THR A 234 -19.77 3.73 -6.07
N PHE A 235 -18.43 3.64 -6.07
CA PHE A 235 -17.53 4.53 -6.79
C PHE A 235 -17.88 4.70 -8.27
N ALA A 236 -18.14 3.61 -8.99
CA ALA A 236 -18.42 3.67 -10.43
C ALA A 236 -19.71 4.46 -10.77
N LYS A 237 -20.71 4.45 -9.88
CA LYS A 237 -21.97 5.20 -10.07
C LYS A 237 -21.81 6.71 -9.86
N HIS A 238 -20.76 7.11 -9.14
CA HIS A 238 -20.49 8.49 -8.78
C HIS A 238 -19.21 9.01 -9.42
N TRP A 239 -18.63 8.25 -10.36
CA TRP A 239 -17.46 8.69 -11.10
C TRP A 239 -17.88 9.61 -12.24
N GLU A 240 -17.31 10.81 -12.24
CA GLU A 240 -17.42 11.76 -13.33
C GLU A 240 -16.02 11.99 -13.91
N PRO A 241 -15.86 12.02 -15.25
CA PRO A 241 -14.59 12.38 -15.86
C PRO A 241 -14.21 13.80 -15.42
N LYS A 242 -13.00 13.98 -14.89
CA LYS A 242 -12.45 15.34 -14.70
C LYS A 242 -12.29 15.97 -16.09
N ARG A 243 -13.08 17.01 -16.37
CA ARG A 243 -12.97 17.83 -17.59
C ARG A 243 -11.71 18.67 -17.59
#